data_AF-A0A1V4Y092-F1
#
_entry.id   AF-A0A1V4Y092-F1
#
_cell.length_a   1.000
_cell.length_b   1.000
_cell.length_c   1.000
_cell.angle_alpha   90.00
_cell.angle_beta   90.00
_cell.angle_gamma   90.00
#
_symmetry.space_group_name_H-M   'P 1'
#
loop_
_entity.id
_entity.type
_entity.pdbx_description
1 polymer ?
#
loop_
_entity_poly.entity_id
_entity_poly.type
_entity_poly.pdbx_seq_one_letter_code
_entity_poly.pdbx_strand_id
1 'polypeptide(L)'
;MKKADITTITQNHLCFSCGACGVSCPSDSIRFEITSAGRLQPCIDYKGCINCGVCYDVCPGLDVADVVTRGYATEDLFEGHTINAYIGRTFDEKIYSNAQSGGMVTEVLTYLLQQKLISSAIVVRMDYGIKPTPVCYLAKNIDELYRSQKSIYTPIDLLSALSKLMSFEGDVALVGLPCHMQGIKSLINHASQKYTRVKYKLGLICDRALSYLASDYFSSFAHGKHKILYKDTLLSKLAFLRRES
;
A
#
# COMPACT_ATOMS: atom_id res chain seq x y z
N MET A 1 -18.76 3.16 27.26
CA MET A 1 -17.31 3.08 27.00
C MET A 1 -17.02 3.71 25.64
N LYS A 2 -16.06 4.63 25.54
CA LYS A 2 -15.64 5.20 24.25
C LYS A 2 -14.96 4.09 23.44
N LYS A 3 -15.45 3.79 22.24
CA LYS A 3 -14.78 2.85 21.34
C LYS A 3 -13.40 3.39 20.97
N ALA A 4 -12.41 2.49 20.87
CA ALA A 4 -11.10 2.85 20.34
C ALA A 4 -11.23 3.30 18.88
N ASP A 5 -10.37 4.22 18.47
CA ASP A 5 -10.26 4.69 17.10
C ASP A 5 -8.82 4.48 16.58
N ILE A 6 -8.56 4.84 15.33
CA ILE A 6 -7.26 4.60 14.70
C ILE A 6 -6.09 5.35 15.37
N THR A 7 -6.36 6.36 16.21
CA THR A 7 -5.29 7.07 16.95
C THR A 7 -4.56 6.16 17.93
N THR A 8 -5.25 5.16 18.50
CA THR A 8 -4.61 4.13 19.35
C THR A 8 -3.49 3.42 18.59
N ILE A 9 -3.70 3.09 17.32
CA ILE A 9 -2.69 2.41 16.47
C ILE A 9 -1.52 3.33 16.15
N THR A 10 -1.79 4.60 15.81
CA THR A 10 -0.73 5.55 15.43
C THR A 10 0.13 5.95 16.62
N GLN A 11 -0.47 6.15 17.80
CA GLN A 11 0.23 6.48 19.05
C GLN A 11 1.12 5.33 19.53
N ASN A 12 0.74 4.07 19.27
CA ASN A 12 1.56 2.89 19.59
C ASN A 12 2.54 2.51 18.46
N HIS A 13 2.67 3.33 17.41
CA HIS A 13 3.57 3.12 16.29
C HIS A 13 3.33 1.85 15.45
N LEU A 14 2.12 1.28 15.52
CA LEU A 14 1.72 0.04 14.83
C LEU A 14 1.18 0.27 13.42
N CYS A 15 1.13 1.52 12.94
CA CYS A 15 0.56 1.86 11.65
C CYS A 15 1.49 1.53 10.48
N PHE A 16 0.98 0.72 9.53
CA PHE A 16 1.61 0.36 8.26
C PHE A 16 1.21 1.24 7.07
N SER A 17 0.46 2.33 7.30
CA SER A 17 0.02 3.27 6.24
C SER A 17 -0.88 2.65 5.15
N CYS A 18 -1.52 1.49 5.39
CA CYS A 18 -2.22 0.72 4.34
C CYS A 18 -3.49 1.36 3.74
N GLY A 19 -4.13 2.31 4.42
CA GLY A 19 -5.38 2.95 3.95
C GLY A 19 -6.71 2.32 4.41
N ALA A 20 -6.69 1.14 5.07
CA ALA A 20 -7.93 0.44 5.44
C ALA A 20 -8.88 1.30 6.29
N CYS A 21 -8.34 1.99 7.30
CA CYS A 21 -9.10 2.86 8.18
C CYS A 21 -9.80 4.00 7.43
N GLY A 22 -9.14 4.59 6.44
CA GLY A 22 -9.69 5.69 5.64
C GLY A 22 -10.90 5.24 4.84
N VAL A 23 -10.73 4.19 4.03
CA VAL A 23 -11.82 3.71 3.15
C VAL A 23 -12.97 3.05 3.91
N SER A 24 -12.74 2.57 5.14
CA SER A 24 -13.79 2.06 6.02
C SER A 24 -14.61 3.15 6.72
N CYS A 25 -14.14 4.40 6.73
CA CYS A 25 -14.77 5.47 7.49
C CYS A 25 -16.08 5.89 6.84
N PRO A 26 -17.25 5.67 7.48
CA PRO A 26 -18.54 6.01 6.87
C PRO A 26 -18.78 7.52 6.77
N SER A 27 -18.11 8.31 7.60
CA SER A 27 -18.22 9.78 7.64
C SER A 27 -17.09 10.49 6.87
N ASP A 28 -16.25 9.74 6.13
CA ASP A 28 -15.11 10.26 5.37
C ASP A 28 -14.21 11.22 6.18
N SER A 29 -14.06 10.95 7.48
CA SER A 29 -13.40 11.86 8.44
C SER A 29 -11.93 11.52 8.67
N ILE A 30 -11.33 10.67 7.84
CA ILE A 30 -9.94 10.21 7.99
C ILE A 30 -9.17 10.57 6.73
N ARG A 31 -8.11 11.37 6.90
CA ARG A 31 -7.16 11.73 5.85
C ARG A 31 -5.77 11.18 6.18
N PHE A 32 -4.91 11.05 5.19
CA PHE A 32 -3.52 10.64 5.42
C PHE A 32 -2.57 11.81 5.23
N GLU A 33 -1.70 12.02 6.21
CA GLU A 33 -0.73 13.10 6.22
C GLU A 33 0.67 12.56 6.50
N ILE A 34 1.68 13.22 5.94
CA ILE A 34 3.08 12.89 6.18
C ILE A 34 3.51 13.58 7.48
N THR A 35 3.92 12.81 8.47
CA THR A 35 4.42 13.34 9.74
C THR A 35 5.80 13.98 9.58
N SER A 36 6.23 14.72 10.61
CA SER A 36 7.60 15.25 10.69
C SER A 36 8.69 14.18 10.63
N ALA A 37 8.38 12.92 10.93
CA ALA A 37 9.28 11.77 10.79
C ALA A 37 9.21 11.12 9.39
N GLY A 38 8.47 11.71 8.44
CA GLY A 38 8.28 11.19 7.08
C GLY A 38 7.37 9.98 6.99
N ARG A 39 6.58 9.66 8.03
CA ARG A 39 5.63 8.54 8.01
C ARG A 39 4.29 9.01 7.47
N LEU A 40 3.64 8.22 6.62
CA LEU A 40 2.27 8.49 6.20
C LEU A 40 1.30 7.95 7.26
N GLN A 41 0.52 8.80 7.93
CA GLN A 41 -0.36 8.38 9.02
C GLN A 41 -1.78 8.91 8.84
N PRO A 42 -2.80 8.16 9.32
CA PRO A 42 -4.17 8.64 9.34
C PRO A 42 -4.36 9.71 10.41
N CYS A 43 -5.08 10.78 10.05
CA CYS A 43 -5.50 11.88 10.89
C CYS A 43 -7.03 11.96 10.86
N ILE A 44 -7.65 12.01 12.05
CA ILE A 44 -9.10 12.07 12.20
C ILE A 44 -9.54 13.54 12.31
N ASP A 45 -10.50 13.96 11.49
CA ASP A 45 -11.30 15.14 11.76
C ASP A 45 -12.41 14.80 12.74
N TYR A 46 -12.18 15.10 14.02
CA TYR A 46 -13.14 14.81 15.09
C TYR A 46 -14.46 15.59 14.99
N LYS A 47 -14.54 16.62 14.14
CA LYS A 47 -15.82 17.33 13.90
C LYS A 47 -16.78 16.50 13.06
N GLY A 48 -16.26 15.74 12.08
CA GLY A 48 -17.05 14.86 11.23
C GLY A 48 -17.17 13.42 11.77
N CYS A 49 -16.27 13.03 12.68
CA CYS A 49 -16.21 11.66 13.20
C CYS A 49 -17.43 11.32 14.06
N ILE A 50 -18.14 10.24 13.69
CA ILE A 50 -19.26 9.69 14.46
C ILE A 50 -18.84 8.69 15.56
N ASN A 51 -17.54 8.57 15.82
CA ASN A 51 -16.95 7.74 16.87
C ASN A 51 -17.41 6.25 16.84
N CYS A 52 -17.60 5.68 15.63
CA CYS A 52 -18.17 4.34 15.43
C CYS A 52 -17.20 3.18 15.73
N GLY A 53 -15.89 3.41 15.70
CA GLY A 53 -14.84 2.43 15.98
C GLY A 53 -14.37 1.58 14.78
N VAL A 54 -15.09 1.61 13.64
CA VAL A 54 -14.78 0.76 12.46
C VAL A 54 -13.33 0.91 11.99
N CYS A 55 -12.77 2.14 12.03
CA CYS A 55 -11.40 2.40 11.62
C CYS A 55 -10.35 1.64 12.44
N TYR A 56 -10.64 1.38 13.72
CA TYR A 56 -9.83 0.55 14.61
C TYR A 56 -10.02 -0.92 14.25
N ASP A 57 -11.28 -1.38 14.16
CA ASP A 57 -11.64 -2.78 13.91
C ASP A 57 -11.07 -3.34 12.59
N VAL A 58 -10.90 -2.50 11.56
CA VAL A 58 -10.33 -2.92 10.27
C VAL A 58 -8.79 -2.90 10.22
N CYS A 59 -8.12 -2.45 11.28
CA CYS A 59 -6.70 -2.13 11.22
C CYS A 59 -5.81 -3.38 11.32
N PRO A 60 -4.93 -3.64 10.34
CA PRO A 60 -3.94 -4.73 10.41
C PRO A 60 -2.99 -4.61 11.61
N GLY A 61 -2.78 -3.40 12.14
CA GLY A 61 -1.89 -3.16 13.29
C GLY A 61 -2.39 -3.77 14.60
N LEU A 62 -3.67 -4.14 14.71
CA LEU A 62 -4.21 -4.89 15.85
C LEU A 62 -3.86 -6.37 15.81
N ASP A 63 -3.71 -6.87 14.59
CA ASP A 63 -3.84 -8.27 14.28
C ASP A 63 -2.45 -8.91 14.11
N VAL A 64 -1.59 -8.60 15.09
CA VAL A 64 -0.32 -9.32 15.30
C VAL A 64 -0.58 -10.64 16.05
N ALA A 65 -1.70 -10.73 16.78
CA ALA A 65 -2.09 -11.92 17.53
C ALA A 65 -3.01 -12.85 16.72
N ASP A 66 -4.04 -12.37 16.00
CA ASP A 66 -5.08 -13.23 15.40
C ASP A 66 -4.61 -13.97 14.13
N VAL A 67 -3.72 -13.37 13.32
CA VAL A 67 -3.03 -14.06 12.22
C VAL A 67 -2.17 -15.21 12.73
N VAL A 68 -1.33 -14.96 13.74
CA VAL A 68 -0.41 -15.97 14.30
C VAL A 68 -1.15 -17.05 15.09
N THR A 69 -2.25 -16.71 15.78
CA THR A 69 -2.91 -17.63 16.72
C THR A 69 -4.23 -18.23 16.25
N ARG A 70 -4.97 -17.63 15.31
CA ARG A 70 -6.32 -18.11 14.91
C ARG A 70 -6.49 -18.46 13.45
N GLY A 71 -5.72 -17.85 12.54
CA GLY A 71 -5.92 -17.99 11.09
C GLY A 71 -4.99 -18.95 10.38
N TYR A 72 -3.79 -19.17 10.94
CA TYR A 72 -2.74 -19.98 10.32
C TYR A 72 -2.11 -20.93 11.34
N ALA A 73 -2.95 -21.82 11.90
CA ALA A 73 -2.46 -23.13 12.32
C ALA A 73 -2.07 -23.93 11.06
N THR A 74 -1.11 -23.41 10.30
CA THR A 74 -0.48 -24.07 9.16
C THR A 74 0.72 -24.83 9.68
N GLU A 75 1.09 -25.90 8.99
CA GLU A 75 2.25 -26.70 9.38
C GLU A 75 3.55 -25.87 9.39
N ASP A 76 3.63 -24.82 8.55
CA ASP A 76 4.76 -23.90 8.45
C ASP A 76 4.37 -22.44 8.82
N LEU A 77 5.12 -21.86 9.78
CA LEU A 77 4.94 -20.50 10.29
C LEU A 77 5.54 -19.39 9.41
N PHE A 78 6.45 -19.74 8.51
CA PHE A 78 7.13 -18.81 7.60
C PHE A 78 6.44 -18.75 6.24
N GLU A 79 5.99 -19.90 5.74
CA GLU A 79 5.35 -19.99 4.42
C GLU A 79 3.83 -19.81 4.46
N GLY A 80 3.20 -20.10 5.60
CA GLY A 80 1.74 -20.13 5.71
C GLY A 80 1.13 -21.26 4.89
N HIS A 81 -0.13 -21.09 4.45
CA HIS A 81 -0.83 -22.11 3.66
C HIS A 81 -0.46 -21.98 2.18
N THR A 82 0.56 -22.75 1.76
CA THR A 82 1.05 -22.79 0.38
C THR A 82 0.60 -24.09 -0.30
N ILE A 83 -0.08 -23.97 -1.44
CA ILE A 83 -0.48 -25.14 -2.24
C ILE A 83 0.74 -25.64 -3.03
N ASN A 84 1.36 -24.75 -3.81
CA ASN A 84 2.59 -25.02 -4.57
C ASN A 84 3.46 -23.74 -4.66
N ALA A 85 4.78 -23.93 -4.83
CA ALA A 85 5.73 -22.86 -5.11
C ALA A 85 6.48 -23.13 -6.42
N TYR A 86 6.64 -22.10 -7.24
CA TYR A 86 7.31 -22.18 -8.55
C TYR A 86 8.24 -21.00 -8.77
N ILE A 87 9.25 -21.20 -9.60
CA ILE A 87 10.16 -20.14 -10.06
C ILE A 87 9.86 -19.90 -11.54
N GLY A 88 9.64 -18.63 -11.91
CA GLY A 88 9.30 -18.29 -13.29
C GLY A 88 9.58 -16.82 -13.61
N ARG A 89 9.72 -16.57 -14.92
CA ARG A 89 9.71 -15.23 -15.51
C ARG A 89 8.73 -15.19 -16.69
N THR A 90 8.26 -14.00 -17.03
CA THR A 90 7.52 -13.78 -18.28
C THR A 90 8.39 -14.07 -19.50
N PHE A 91 7.76 -14.53 -20.58
CA PHE A 91 8.37 -14.62 -21.92
C PHE A 91 8.24 -13.32 -22.72
N ASP A 92 7.42 -12.36 -22.27
CA ASP A 92 7.32 -11.04 -22.87
C ASP A 92 8.57 -10.22 -22.49
N GLU A 93 9.48 -10.06 -23.44
CA GLU A 93 10.74 -9.33 -23.21
C GLU A 93 10.53 -7.82 -22.94
N LYS A 94 9.42 -7.24 -23.41
CA LYS A 94 9.07 -5.85 -23.05
C LYS A 94 8.73 -5.78 -21.56
N ILE A 95 7.92 -6.71 -21.05
CA ILE A 95 7.59 -6.79 -19.62
C ILE A 95 8.84 -7.12 -18.80
N TYR A 96 9.63 -8.10 -19.22
CA TYR A 96 10.81 -8.57 -18.48
C TYR A 96 11.87 -7.48 -18.32
N SER A 97 12.23 -6.79 -19.40
CA SER A 97 13.29 -5.77 -19.39
C SER A 97 13.04 -4.62 -18.41
N ASN A 98 11.79 -4.30 -18.10
CA ASN A 98 11.42 -3.27 -17.13
C ASN A 98 10.87 -3.83 -15.80
N ALA A 99 10.86 -5.16 -15.59
CA ALA A 99 10.44 -5.76 -14.34
C ALA A 99 11.45 -5.55 -13.20
N GLN A 100 11.01 -5.70 -11.95
CA GLN A 100 11.92 -5.76 -10.79
C GLN A 100 12.63 -7.11 -10.69
N SER A 101 11.95 -8.17 -11.13
CA SER A 101 12.38 -9.56 -11.06
C SER A 101 11.81 -10.28 -12.29
N GLY A 102 11.10 -11.40 -12.13
CA GLY A 102 10.56 -12.18 -13.26
C GLY A 102 9.38 -11.56 -14.03
N GLY A 103 8.82 -10.42 -13.61
CA GLY A 103 7.66 -9.80 -14.30
C GLY A 103 6.32 -10.53 -14.10
N MET A 104 6.27 -11.54 -13.23
CA MET A 104 5.11 -12.42 -13.03
C MET A 104 3.82 -11.71 -12.64
N VAL A 105 3.90 -10.66 -11.80
CA VAL A 105 2.71 -9.91 -11.40
C VAL A 105 2.07 -9.21 -12.60
N THR A 106 2.88 -8.53 -13.41
CA THR A 106 2.40 -7.88 -14.64
C THR A 106 1.85 -8.93 -15.61
N GLU A 107 2.52 -10.06 -15.77
CA GLU A 107 2.07 -11.16 -16.63
C GLU A 107 0.69 -11.70 -16.23
N VAL A 108 0.50 -12.01 -14.94
CA VAL A 108 -0.78 -12.51 -14.42
C VAL A 108 -1.88 -11.48 -14.61
N LEU A 109 -1.61 -10.19 -14.33
CA LEU A 109 -2.61 -9.13 -14.55
C LEU A 109 -2.95 -8.94 -16.03
N THR A 110 -1.97 -9.03 -16.93
CA THR A 110 -2.19 -9.00 -18.38
C THR A 110 -3.14 -10.12 -18.79
N TYR A 111 -2.89 -11.35 -18.34
CA TYR A 111 -3.78 -12.48 -18.58
C TYR A 111 -5.20 -12.22 -18.04
N LEU A 112 -5.34 -11.78 -16.78
CA LEU A 112 -6.65 -11.52 -16.17
C LEU A 112 -7.46 -10.44 -16.93
N LEU A 113 -6.80 -9.38 -17.42
CA LEU A 113 -7.44 -8.34 -18.24
C LEU A 113 -7.84 -8.87 -19.63
N GLN A 114 -6.94 -9.59 -20.31
CA GLN A 114 -7.20 -10.15 -21.65
C GLN A 114 -8.35 -11.15 -21.64
N GLN A 115 -8.43 -11.98 -20.59
CA GLN A 115 -9.53 -12.94 -20.39
C GLN A 115 -10.81 -12.28 -19.83
N LYS A 116 -10.80 -10.96 -19.61
CA LYS A 116 -11.92 -10.19 -19.03
C LYS A 116 -12.38 -10.74 -17.67
N LEU A 117 -11.47 -11.36 -16.92
CA LEU A 117 -11.71 -11.88 -15.57
C LEU A 117 -11.71 -10.76 -14.52
N ILE A 118 -11.12 -9.61 -14.88
CA ILE A 118 -11.17 -8.35 -14.13
C ILE A 118 -11.44 -7.20 -15.11
N SER A 119 -12.09 -6.15 -14.64
CA SER A 119 -12.25 -4.89 -15.37
C SER A 119 -11.06 -3.94 -15.15
N SER A 120 -10.33 -4.10 -14.04
CA SER A 120 -9.14 -3.32 -13.71
C SER A 120 -8.30 -3.95 -12.61
N ALA A 121 -7.06 -3.48 -12.47
CA ALA A 121 -6.17 -3.84 -11.37
C ALA A 121 -5.80 -2.60 -10.56
N ILE A 122 -5.91 -2.67 -9.24
CA ILE A 122 -5.41 -1.66 -8.32
C ILE A 122 -3.90 -1.89 -8.17
N VAL A 123 -3.14 -0.94 -8.67
CA VAL A 123 -1.67 -0.96 -8.74
C VAL A 123 -1.10 0.40 -8.35
N VAL A 124 0.22 0.44 -8.12
CA VAL A 124 0.95 1.66 -7.78
C VAL A 124 1.95 1.94 -8.89
N ARG A 125 2.01 3.20 -9.33
CA ARG A 125 3.09 3.72 -10.17
C ARG A 125 3.83 4.83 -9.43
N MET A 126 5.06 5.10 -9.86
CA MET A 126 5.76 6.32 -9.46
C MET A 126 5.39 7.45 -10.44
N ASP A 127 5.06 8.62 -9.91
CA ASP A 127 4.95 9.84 -10.69
C ASP A 127 6.22 10.67 -10.51
N TYR A 128 6.94 10.93 -11.61
CA TYR A 128 8.29 11.50 -11.60
C TYR A 128 8.31 13.03 -11.74
N GLY A 129 7.35 13.71 -11.08
CA GLY A 129 7.35 15.18 -10.98
C GLY A 129 8.56 15.72 -10.20
N ILE A 130 8.48 16.99 -9.75
CA ILE A 130 9.54 17.64 -8.95
C ILE A 130 9.92 16.78 -7.73
N LYS A 131 8.91 16.17 -7.09
CA LYS A 131 9.09 15.14 -6.08
C LYS A 131 8.49 13.83 -6.58
N PRO A 132 9.31 12.77 -6.75
CA PRO A 132 8.81 11.43 -7.03
C PRO A 132 7.79 11.02 -5.97
N THR A 133 6.56 10.76 -6.40
CA THR A 133 5.45 10.45 -5.49
C THR A 133 4.74 9.19 -5.97
N PRO A 134 4.51 8.20 -5.08
CA PRO A 134 3.80 7.00 -5.46
C PRO A 134 2.31 7.31 -5.59
N VAL A 135 1.67 6.76 -6.63
CA VAL A 135 0.26 7.01 -6.94
C VAL A 135 -0.46 5.70 -7.16
N CYS A 136 -1.53 5.48 -6.39
CA CYS A 136 -2.47 4.39 -6.61
C CYS A 136 -3.44 4.72 -7.73
N TYR A 137 -3.66 3.77 -8.63
CA TYR A 137 -4.68 3.90 -9.66
C TYR A 137 -5.21 2.53 -10.11
N LEU A 138 -6.30 2.58 -10.88
CA LEU A 138 -6.92 1.41 -11.48
C LEU A 138 -6.42 1.29 -12.91
N ALA A 139 -5.48 0.37 -13.14
CA ALA A 139 -5.00 0.04 -14.46
C ALA A 139 -6.05 -0.79 -15.22
N LYS A 140 -6.42 -0.34 -16.42
CA LYS A 140 -7.48 -0.94 -17.25
C LYS A 140 -6.97 -1.63 -18.51
N ASN A 141 -5.69 -1.46 -18.82
CA ASN A 141 -5.06 -2.01 -20.01
C ASN A 141 -3.58 -2.32 -19.74
N ILE A 142 -2.95 -3.02 -20.68
CA ILE A 142 -1.58 -3.52 -20.57
C ILE A 142 -0.56 -2.37 -20.50
N ASP A 143 -0.78 -1.29 -21.27
CA ASP A 143 0.11 -0.12 -21.25
C ASP A 143 0.07 0.59 -19.90
N GLU A 144 -1.11 0.66 -19.27
CA GLU A 144 -1.24 1.11 -17.90
C GLU A 144 -0.51 0.17 -16.94
N LEU A 145 -0.66 -1.15 -17.03
CA LEU A 145 0.09 -2.08 -16.17
C LEU A 145 1.62 -1.92 -16.31
N TYR A 146 2.09 -1.71 -17.53
CA TYR A 146 3.52 -1.50 -17.82
C TYR A 146 4.10 -0.32 -17.05
N ARG A 147 3.32 0.77 -16.88
CA ARG A 147 3.72 1.96 -16.11
C ARG A 147 3.78 1.74 -14.59
N SER A 148 3.30 0.60 -14.10
CA SER A 148 3.34 0.22 -12.67
C SER A 148 4.45 -0.75 -12.31
N GLN A 149 5.33 -1.09 -13.25
CA GLN A 149 6.46 -1.98 -12.97
C GLN A 149 7.51 -1.33 -12.06
N LYS A 150 8.39 -2.16 -11.52
CA LYS A 150 9.40 -1.86 -10.48
C LYS A 150 8.82 -1.78 -9.07
N SER A 151 9.71 -1.85 -8.09
CA SER A 151 9.37 -1.72 -6.68
C SER A 151 9.43 -0.26 -6.23
N ILE A 152 8.46 0.13 -5.40
CA ILE A 152 8.35 1.45 -4.80
C ILE A 152 8.47 1.27 -3.29
N TYR A 153 9.56 1.77 -2.71
CA TYR A 153 9.90 1.58 -1.29
C TYR A 153 9.47 2.73 -0.39
N THR A 154 8.43 3.48 -0.79
CA THR A 154 7.83 4.58 -0.03
C THR A 154 6.44 4.19 0.49
N PRO A 155 5.97 4.73 1.63
CA PRO A 155 4.67 4.39 2.18
C PRO A 155 3.55 4.90 1.28
N ILE A 156 2.47 4.12 1.17
CA ILE A 156 1.28 4.51 0.42
C ILE A 156 0.03 3.86 1.00
N ASP A 157 -1.07 4.61 1.03
CA ASP A 157 -2.39 4.19 1.46
C ASP A 157 -3.16 3.48 0.34
N LEU A 158 -2.62 2.36 -0.12
CA LEU A 158 -3.14 1.60 -1.28
C LEU A 158 -4.65 1.35 -1.21
N LEU A 159 -5.15 0.96 -0.05
CA LEU A 159 -6.55 0.59 0.13
C LEU A 159 -7.50 1.79 0.02
N SER A 160 -7.01 3.03 0.15
CA SER A 160 -7.81 4.23 -0.12
C SER A 160 -8.31 4.27 -1.56
N ALA A 161 -7.62 3.62 -2.51
CA ALA A 161 -8.07 3.50 -3.89
C ALA A 161 -9.38 2.71 -4.03
N LEU A 162 -9.76 1.90 -3.02
CA LEU A 162 -11.02 1.15 -3.02
C LEU A 162 -12.25 2.06 -2.89
N SER A 163 -12.08 3.31 -2.47
CA SER A 163 -13.16 4.32 -2.51
C SER A 163 -13.74 4.48 -3.92
N LYS A 164 -12.89 4.33 -4.94
CA LYS A 164 -13.25 4.41 -6.35
C LYS A 164 -14.06 3.21 -6.83
N LEU A 165 -14.17 2.11 -6.08
CA LEU A 165 -14.97 0.96 -6.50
C LEU A 165 -16.46 1.31 -6.70
N MET A 166 -16.96 2.36 -6.04
CA MET A 166 -18.33 2.83 -6.22
C MET A 166 -18.60 3.37 -7.63
N SER A 167 -17.58 3.85 -8.33
CA SER A 167 -17.70 4.46 -9.66
C SER A 167 -17.40 3.50 -10.81
N PHE A 168 -17.17 2.21 -10.52
CA PHE A 168 -16.82 1.23 -11.54
C PHE A 168 -17.66 -0.04 -11.39
N GLU A 169 -17.89 -0.72 -12.50
CA GLU A 169 -18.47 -2.06 -12.55
C GLU A 169 -17.38 -3.13 -12.80
N GLY A 170 -17.69 -4.38 -12.44
CA GLY A 170 -16.82 -5.54 -12.63
C GLY A 170 -15.88 -5.86 -11.47
N ASP A 171 -15.25 -7.03 -11.58
CA ASP A 171 -14.28 -7.54 -10.63
C ASP A 171 -12.92 -6.84 -10.80
N VAL A 172 -12.17 -6.68 -9.72
CA VAL A 172 -10.84 -6.07 -9.74
C VAL A 172 -9.78 -7.00 -9.15
N ALA A 173 -8.54 -6.84 -9.63
CA ALA A 173 -7.37 -7.39 -8.96
C ALA A 173 -6.72 -6.34 -8.03
N LEU A 174 -6.07 -6.77 -6.96
CA LEU A 174 -5.26 -5.92 -6.08
C LEU A 174 -3.84 -6.46 -6.01
N VAL A 175 -2.85 -5.61 -6.31
CA VAL A 175 -1.43 -5.90 -6.05
C VAL A 175 -1.00 -5.13 -4.82
N GLY A 176 -0.52 -5.81 -3.79
CA GLY A 176 -0.16 -5.13 -2.55
C GLY A 176 0.77 -5.92 -1.65
N LEU A 177 1.19 -5.26 -0.57
CA LEU A 177 2.05 -5.80 0.48
C LEU A 177 1.20 -6.62 1.47
N PRO A 178 1.81 -7.37 2.41
CA PRO A 178 1.08 -8.18 3.37
C PRO A 178 0.05 -7.38 4.20
N CYS A 179 0.40 -6.17 4.63
CA CYS A 179 -0.54 -5.28 5.33
C CYS A 179 -1.75 -4.86 4.49
N HIS A 180 -1.60 -4.75 3.16
CA HIS A 180 -2.71 -4.51 2.24
C HIS A 180 -3.61 -5.75 2.12
N MET A 181 -3.03 -6.95 2.09
CA MET A 181 -3.76 -8.22 2.03
C MET A 181 -4.58 -8.47 3.29
N GLN A 182 -4.00 -8.18 4.46
CA GLN A 182 -4.70 -8.23 5.74
C GLN A 182 -5.79 -7.16 5.82
N GLY A 183 -5.49 -5.93 5.40
CA GLY A 183 -6.47 -4.84 5.40
C GLY A 183 -7.68 -5.12 4.51
N ILE A 184 -7.48 -5.64 3.28
CA ILE A 184 -8.62 -6.00 2.42
C ILE A 184 -9.46 -7.15 3.01
N LYS A 185 -8.83 -8.13 3.66
CA LYS A 185 -9.56 -9.19 4.37
C LYS A 185 -10.42 -8.61 5.49
N SER A 186 -9.86 -7.70 6.29
CA SER A 186 -10.59 -7.04 7.38
C SER A 186 -11.74 -6.17 6.88
N LEU A 187 -11.53 -5.46 5.76
CA LEU A 187 -12.55 -4.65 5.11
C LEU A 187 -13.75 -5.50 4.64
N ILE A 188 -13.50 -6.68 4.07
CA ILE A 188 -14.57 -7.61 3.66
C ILE A 188 -15.37 -8.10 4.88
N ASN A 189 -14.68 -8.43 5.98
CA ASN A 189 -15.31 -9.01 7.17
C ASN A 189 -16.06 -7.98 8.02
N HIS A 190 -15.54 -6.76 8.14
CA HIS A 190 -15.97 -5.80 9.16
C HIS A 190 -16.52 -4.50 8.59
N ALA A 191 -16.25 -4.16 7.32
CA ALA A 191 -16.68 -2.89 6.74
C ALA A 191 -17.81 -3.06 5.71
N SER A 192 -17.59 -3.82 4.62
CA SER A 192 -18.61 -3.95 3.58
C SER A 192 -18.36 -5.13 2.63
N GLN A 193 -19.44 -5.83 2.27
CA GLN A 193 -19.41 -6.89 1.25
C GLN A 193 -18.99 -6.39 -0.14
N LYS A 194 -19.07 -5.09 -0.44
CA LYS A 194 -18.63 -4.56 -1.74
C LYS A 194 -17.15 -4.83 -2.04
N TYR A 195 -16.33 -5.01 -1.00
CA TYR A 195 -14.90 -5.29 -1.14
C TYR A 195 -14.62 -6.72 -1.64
N THR A 196 -15.62 -7.61 -1.66
CA THR A 196 -15.52 -8.94 -2.32
C THR A 196 -15.28 -8.83 -3.82
N ARG A 197 -15.57 -7.67 -4.43
CA ARG A 197 -15.20 -7.35 -5.82
C ARG A 197 -13.70 -7.35 -6.06
N VAL A 198 -12.87 -7.25 -5.02
CA VAL A 198 -11.43 -7.56 -5.10
C VAL A 198 -11.25 -9.08 -5.17
N LYS A 199 -11.48 -9.62 -6.36
CA LYS A 199 -11.54 -11.06 -6.62
C LYS A 199 -10.17 -11.72 -6.62
N TYR A 200 -9.17 -11.06 -7.21
CA TYR A 200 -7.79 -11.56 -7.27
C TYR A 200 -6.88 -10.69 -6.41
N LYS A 201 -6.06 -11.34 -5.58
CA LYS A 201 -5.15 -10.67 -4.63
C LYS A 201 -3.74 -11.19 -4.89
N LEU A 202 -2.88 -10.33 -5.42
CA LEU A 202 -1.48 -10.64 -5.73
C LEU A 202 -0.61 -10.02 -4.64
N GLY A 203 -0.19 -10.86 -3.68
CA GLY A 203 0.69 -10.48 -2.58
C GLY A 203 2.14 -10.37 -3.01
N LEU A 204 2.78 -9.25 -2.69
CA LEU A 204 4.22 -9.08 -2.83
C LEU A 204 4.91 -9.40 -1.50
N ILE A 205 6.09 -10.01 -1.57
CA ILE A 205 6.97 -10.18 -0.41
C ILE A 205 7.48 -8.81 0.03
N CYS A 206 7.44 -8.54 1.33
CA CYS A 206 7.82 -7.27 1.92
C CYS A 206 8.51 -7.49 3.26
N ASP A 207 9.69 -6.88 3.43
CA ASP A 207 10.39 -6.79 4.72
C ASP A 207 10.02 -5.49 5.44
N ARG A 208 10.26 -4.34 4.80
CA ARG A 208 9.95 -3.02 5.36
C ARG A 208 9.62 -1.98 4.29
N ALA A 209 8.82 -0.99 4.66
CA ALA A 209 8.65 0.24 3.90
C ALA A 209 9.49 1.35 4.55
N LEU A 210 10.20 2.14 3.74
CA LEU A 210 10.98 3.27 4.23
C LEU A 210 10.06 4.48 4.46
N SER A 211 10.44 5.39 5.36
CA SER A 211 9.75 6.69 5.46
C SER A 211 10.10 7.58 4.27
N TYR A 212 9.26 8.56 3.96
CA TYR A 212 9.59 9.57 2.94
C TYR A 212 10.91 10.30 3.24
N LEU A 213 11.21 10.54 4.52
CA LEU A 213 12.51 11.13 4.91
C LEU A 213 13.68 10.21 4.62
N ALA A 214 13.53 8.90 4.82
CA ALA A 214 14.58 7.95 4.46
C ALA A 214 14.79 7.92 2.94
N SER A 215 13.70 7.95 2.15
CA SER A 215 13.78 8.05 0.68
C SER A 215 14.46 9.35 0.23
N ASP A 216 14.10 10.49 0.83
CA ASP A 216 14.71 11.79 0.54
C ASP A 216 16.22 11.78 0.92
N TYR A 217 16.55 11.18 2.06
CA TYR A 217 17.93 11.00 2.52
C TYR A 217 18.75 10.15 1.53
N PHE A 218 18.27 8.95 1.17
CA PHE A 218 18.99 8.08 0.21
C PHE A 218 19.13 8.74 -1.16
N SER A 219 18.09 9.44 -1.62
CA SER A 219 18.12 10.18 -2.88
C SER A 219 19.17 11.30 -2.88
N SER A 220 19.50 11.88 -1.72
CA SER A 220 20.56 12.89 -1.60
C SER A 220 21.98 12.37 -1.89
N PHE A 221 22.19 11.04 -1.78
CA PHE A 221 23.45 10.38 -2.14
C PHE A 221 23.49 9.93 -3.60
N ALA A 222 22.37 10.01 -4.33
CA ALA A 222 22.37 9.72 -5.74
C ALA A 222 23.17 10.80 -6.49
N HIS A 223 24.40 10.47 -6.85
CA HIS A 223 25.30 11.34 -7.61
C HIS A 223 24.82 11.47 -9.07
N GLY A 224 23.82 12.30 -9.30
CA GLY A 224 23.39 12.75 -10.63
C GLY A 224 23.72 14.23 -10.85
N LYS A 225 23.77 14.67 -12.12
CA LYS A 225 24.00 16.08 -12.53
C LYS A 225 22.97 17.09 -11.97
N HIS A 226 21.93 16.62 -11.29
CA HIS A 226 20.87 17.44 -10.73
C HIS A 226 20.91 17.35 -9.21
N LYS A 227 21.18 18.50 -8.56
CA LYS A 227 21.05 18.66 -7.12
C LYS A 227 19.56 18.52 -6.78
N ILE A 228 19.17 17.41 -6.15
CA ILE A 228 17.79 17.22 -5.70
C ILE A 228 17.56 18.15 -4.51
N LEU A 229 16.98 19.32 -4.78
CA LEU A 229 16.59 20.30 -3.77
C LEU A 229 15.10 20.13 -3.45
N TYR A 230 14.78 19.34 -2.44
CA TYR A 230 13.43 19.30 -1.89
C TYR A 230 13.19 20.58 -1.09
N LYS A 231 12.45 21.51 -1.70
CA LYS A 231 12.07 22.76 -1.08
C LYS A 231 10.87 22.52 -0.15
N ASP A 232 11.09 21.80 0.96
CA ASP A 232 10.23 21.87 2.14
C ASP A 232 10.95 21.44 3.45
N THR A 233 11.42 22.48 4.14
CA THR A 233 11.56 22.74 5.60
C THR A 233 12.01 21.69 6.64
N LEU A 234 12.08 20.39 6.37
CA LEU A 234 12.50 19.41 7.39
C LEU A 234 14.01 19.07 7.34
N LEU A 235 14.57 18.91 6.14
CA LEU A 235 16.00 18.60 5.98
C LEU A 235 16.92 19.79 6.29
N SER A 236 16.44 21.04 6.18
CA SER A 236 17.22 22.22 6.56
C SER A 236 17.52 22.27 8.06
N LYS A 237 16.72 21.60 8.91
CA LYS A 237 16.99 21.46 10.34
C LYS A 237 17.97 20.33 10.66
N LEU A 238 17.99 19.27 9.86
CA LEU A 238 18.93 18.14 10.02
C LEU A 238 20.33 18.44 9.46
N ALA A 239 20.44 19.39 8.53
CA ALA A 239 21.73 19.84 7.99
C ALA A 239 22.66 20.49 9.05
N PHE A 240 22.15 20.81 10.25
CA PHE A 240 22.94 21.36 11.34
C PHE A 240 23.80 20.32 12.10
N LEU A 241 23.60 19.02 11.86
CA LEU A 241 24.39 17.95 12.50
C LEU A 241 25.62 17.52 11.69
N ARG A 242 25.95 18.21 10.58
CA ARG A 242 27.14 17.94 9.75
C ARG A 242 28.18 19.07 9.80
N ARG A 243 28.30 19.77 10.92
CA ARG A 243 29.46 20.60 11.22
C ARG A 243 30.01 20.22 12.58
N GLU A 244 30.95 19.28 12.56
CA GLU A 244 32.17 19.20 13.39
C GLU A 244 32.68 17.75 13.38
N SER A 245 33.55 17.48 12.40
CA SER A 245 34.57 16.42 12.41
C SER A 245 35.67 16.84 11.45
#